data_AF-A0A2D4HFA3-F1
#
_entry.id   AF-A0A2D4HFA3-F1
#
_cell.length_a   1.000
_cell.length_b   1.000
_cell.length_c   1.000
_cell.angle_alpha   90.00
_cell.angle_beta   90.00
_cell.angle_gamma   90.00
#
_symmetry.space_group_name_H-M   'P 1'
#
loop_
_entity.id
_entity.type
_entity.pdbx_description
1 polymer ?
#
loop_
_entity_poly.entity_id
_entity_poly.type
_entity_poly.pdbx_seq_one_letter_code
_entity_poly.pdbx_strand_id
1 'polypeptide(L)'
;EERKSKLEEALQLATEFQNSLQDFINWLTLAEQSLNVASPPSLILSTVLSQVEEHKGFANEVNAHRHQIIALDQSGNQLKFLSQKQDVVLIKNLLVSVQSRWEKVVQRSVERGRALDDARKRAKQFHEAWKKLVDWLEDAENHLNSELEISNDPDKIKLQLSKHKEFQKTLGGKQPVYDTTIRTGRALKEKAHFPDDTQNLDHLLGEVRDKWDTVCGKSVERQHKLEEALLFSGQFMDALQALVDWLYKVEPQ
;
A
#
# COMPACT_ATOMS: atom_id res chain seq x y z
N GLU A 1 -53.36 30.67 -34.48
CA GLU A 1 -52.84 30.69 -33.10
C GLU A 1 -52.50 29.34 -32.52
N GLU A 2 -53.46 28.46 -32.21
CA GLU A 2 -53.17 27.24 -31.43
C GLU A 2 -52.16 26.28 -32.08
N ARG A 3 -52.24 26.07 -33.39
CA ARG A 3 -51.27 25.24 -34.14
C ARG A 3 -49.86 25.84 -34.14
N LYS A 4 -49.76 27.18 -34.18
CA LYS A 4 -48.47 27.89 -34.21
C LYS A 4 -47.79 27.75 -32.84
N SER A 5 -48.53 28.01 -31.76
CA SER A 5 -48.05 27.83 -30.38
C SER A 5 -47.58 26.40 -30.09
N LYS A 6 -48.33 25.37 -30.50
CA LYS A 6 -47.90 23.96 -30.35
C LYS A 6 -46.61 23.62 -31.13
N LEU A 7 -46.42 24.23 -32.30
CA LEU A 7 -45.19 24.04 -33.09
C LEU A 7 -43.99 24.75 -32.46
N GLU A 8 -44.20 25.93 -31.89
CA GLU A 8 -43.17 26.68 -31.15
C GLU A 8 -42.72 25.92 -29.89
N GLU A 9 -43.66 25.36 -29.11
CA GLU A 9 -43.35 24.51 -27.96
C GLU A 9 -42.58 23.25 -28.34
N ALA A 10 -42.99 22.56 -29.40
CA ALA A 10 -42.31 21.37 -29.89
C ALA A 10 -40.88 21.67 -30.38
N LEU A 11 -40.69 22.82 -31.04
CA LEU A 11 -39.38 23.27 -31.50
C LEU A 11 -38.45 23.64 -30.33
N GLN A 12 -38.97 24.31 -29.30
CA GLN A 12 -38.21 24.63 -28.10
C GLN A 12 -37.75 23.36 -27.39
N LEU A 13 -38.66 22.41 -27.15
CA LEU A 13 -38.34 21.13 -26.53
C LEU A 13 -37.30 20.33 -27.33
N ALA A 14 -37.44 20.31 -28.67
CA ALA A 14 -36.48 19.65 -29.55
C ALA A 14 -35.08 20.27 -29.44
N THR A 15 -35.01 21.60 -29.39
CA THR A 15 -33.75 22.34 -29.29
C THR A 15 -33.06 22.09 -27.95
N GLU A 16 -33.81 22.17 -26.85
CA GLU A 16 -33.30 21.88 -25.50
C GLU A 16 -32.82 20.43 -25.35
N PHE A 17 -33.59 19.48 -25.88
CA PHE A 17 -33.20 18.07 -25.93
C PHE A 17 -31.90 17.88 -26.71
N GLN A 18 -31.81 18.46 -27.91
CA GLN A 18 -30.64 18.32 -28.77
C GLN A 18 -29.38 18.93 -28.13
N ASN A 19 -29.48 20.12 -27.52
CA ASN A 19 -28.37 20.75 -26.82
C ASN A 19 -27.91 19.89 -25.63
N SER A 20 -28.85 19.49 -24.76
CA SER A 20 -28.55 18.65 -23.60
C SER A 20 -27.93 17.31 -24.01
N LEU A 21 -28.42 16.72 -25.10
CA LEU A 21 -27.93 15.44 -25.62
C LEU A 21 -26.50 15.60 -26.14
N GLN A 22 -26.21 16.67 -26.88
CA GLN A 22 -24.89 16.94 -27.41
C GLN A 22 -23.87 17.20 -26.30
N ASP A 23 -24.23 17.99 -25.29
CA ASP A 23 -23.39 18.26 -24.13
C ASP A 23 -23.05 16.98 -23.37
N PHE A 24 -24.06 16.11 -23.15
CA PHE A 24 -23.85 14.83 -22.48
C PHE A 24 -23.01 13.86 -23.31
N ILE A 25 -23.18 13.83 -24.64
CA ILE A 25 -22.34 13.03 -25.56
C ILE A 25 -20.89 13.50 -25.51
N ASN A 26 -20.66 14.81 -25.49
CA ASN A 26 -19.32 15.39 -25.39
C ASN A 26 -18.66 14.98 -24.06
N TRP A 27 -19.38 15.12 -22.96
CA TRP A 27 -18.90 14.68 -21.65
C TRP A 27 -18.63 13.16 -21.60
N LEU A 28 -19.54 12.32 -22.10
CA LEU A 28 -19.34 10.87 -22.16
C LEU A 28 -18.07 10.51 -22.93
N THR A 29 -17.81 11.19 -24.04
CA THR A 29 -16.62 10.96 -24.85
C THR A 29 -15.34 11.27 -24.06
N LEU A 30 -15.33 12.36 -23.30
CA LEU A 30 -14.21 12.70 -22.42
C LEU A 30 -14.06 11.71 -21.26
N ALA A 31 -15.16 11.28 -20.66
CA ALA A 31 -15.15 10.31 -19.56
C ALA A 31 -14.64 8.93 -20.01
N GLU A 32 -15.07 8.47 -21.19
CA GLU A 32 -14.57 7.25 -21.82
C GLU A 32 -13.07 7.33 -22.13
N GLN A 33 -12.60 8.47 -22.65
CA GLN A 33 -11.18 8.71 -22.91
C GLN A 33 -10.36 8.69 -21.62
N SER A 34 -10.82 9.40 -20.57
CA SER A 34 -10.19 9.41 -19.25
C SER A 34 -10.02 7.98 -18.71
N LEU A 35 -11.08 7.16 -18.75
CA LEU A 35 -11.02 5.75 -18.33
C LEU A 35 -10.13 4.86 -19.20
N ASN A 36 -9.93 5.20 -20.48
CA ASN A 36 -9.06 4.45 -21.41
C ASN A 36 -7.58 4.74 -21.19
N VAL A 37 -7.23 5.98 -20.84
CA VAL A 37 -5.82 6.38 -20.60
C VAL A 37 -5.41 6.19 -19.14
N ALA A 38 -6.38 5.91 -18.25
CA ALA A 38 -6.11 5.72 -16.83
C ALA A 38 -5.15 4.56 -16.58
N SER A 39 -4.04 4.85 -15.91
CA SER A 39 -3.00 3.87 -15.60
C SER A 39 -3.53 2.75 -14.68
N PRO A 40 -2.99 1.52 -14.77
CA PRO A 40 -3.34 0.46 -13.85
C PRO A 40 -2.97 0.85 -12.40
N PRO A 41 -3.64 0.27 -11.38
CA PRO A 41 -3.31 0.53 -9.99
C PRO A 41 -1.83 0.22 -9.69
N SER A 42 -1.13 1.22 -9.14
CA SER A 42 0.22 1.02 -8.60
C SER A 42 0.16 0.17 -7.33
N LEU A 43 1.25 -0.54 -7.04
CA LEU A 43 1.41 -1.28 -5.79
C LEU A 43 2.32 -0.54 -4.79
N ILE A 44 2.67 0.72 -5.09
CA ILE A 44 3.35 1.64 -4.19
C ILE A 44 2.32 2.50 -3.45
N LEU A 45 2.43 2.56 -2.12
CA LEU A 45 1.41 3.17 -1.26
C LEU A 45 1.13 4.63 -1.61
N SER A 46 2.18 5.46 -1.77
CA SER A 46 2.01 6.88 -2.11
C SER A 46 1.33 7.07 -3.47
N THR A 47 1.77 6.32 -4.48
CA THR A 47 1.24 6.38 -5.84
C THR A 47 -0.22 5.95 -5.90
N VAL A 48 -0.58 4.83 -5.29
CA VAL A 48 -1.97 4.34 -5.31
C VAL A 48 -2.91 5.24 -4.50
N LEU A 49 -2.43 5.89 -3.43
CA LEU A 49 -3.22 6.90 -2.71
C LEU A 49 -3.54 8.10 -3.60
N SER A 50 -2.58 8.56 -4.41
CA SER A 50 -2.81 9.61 -5.41
C SER A 50 -3.85 9.19 -6.44
N GLN A 51 -3.70 7.98 -7.02
CA GLN A 51 -4.66 7.44 -7.99
C GLN A 51 -6.07 7.29 -7.42
N VAL A 52 -6.21 6.94 -6.13
CA VAL A 52 -7.50 6.86 -5.44
C VAL A 52 -8.17 8.23 -5.33
N GLU A 53 -7.42 9.29 -4.97
CA GLU A 53 -8.00 10.62 -4.84
C GLU A 53 -8.38 11.21 -6.21
N GLU A 54 -7.55 11.01 -7.23
CA GLU A 54 -7.88 11.37 -8.62
C GLU A 54 -9.17 10.67 -9.08
N HIS A 55 -9.25 9.33 -8.89
CA HIS A 55 -10.43 8.56 -9.28
C HIS A 55 -11.68 8.96 -8.51
N LYS A 56 -11.54 9.39 -7.26
CA LYS A 56 -12.66 9.90 -6.46
C LYS A 56 -13.24 11.18 -7.06
N GLY A 57 -12.39 12.08 -7.59
CA GLY A 57 -12.83 13.24 -8.37
C GLY A 57 -13.67 12.81 -9.58
N PHE A 58 -13.13 11.91 -10.40
CA PHE A 58 -13.84 11.37 -11.56
C PHE A 58 -15.16 10.67 -11.19
N ALA A 59 -15.18 9.86 -10.12
CA ALA A 59 -16.38 9.18 -9.66
C ALA A 59 -17.46 10.16 -9.18
N ASN A 60 -17.08 11.27 -8.56
CA ASN A 60 -17.99 12.35 -8.20
C ASN A 60 -18.59 13.02 -9.44
N GLU A 61 -17.77 13.29 -10.46
CA GLU A 61 -18.24 13.84 -11.75
C GLU A 61 -19.23 12.89 -12.43
N VAL A 62 -18.91 11.59 -12.50
CA VAL A 62 -19.84 10.57 -13.01
C VAL A 62 -21.13 10.62 -12.21
N ASN A 63 -21.08 10.60 -10.87
CA ASN A 63 -22.31 10.65 -10.08
C ASN A 63 -23.11 11.94 -10.28
N ALA A 64 -22.45 13.09 -10.46
CA ALA A 64 -23.10 14.36 -10.75
C ALA A 64 -23.89 14.30 -12.07
N HIS A 65 -23.42 13.58 -13.09
CA HIS A 65 -24.10 13.47 -14.38
C HIS A 65 -25.32 12.52 -14.40
N ARG A 66 -25.59 11.82 -13.28
CA ARG A 66 -26.73 10.89 -13.16
C ARG A 66 -28.09 11.56 -13.38
N HIS A 67 -28.27 12.80 -12.94
CA HIS A 67 -29.54 13.50 -13.14
C HIS A 67 -29.73 13.91 -14.60
N GLN A 68 -28.64 14.20 -15.32
CA GLN A 68 -28.71 14.63 -16.72
C GLN A 68 -29.21 13.51 -17.63
N ILE A 69 -28.77 12.27 -17.43
CA ILE A 69 -29.27 11.13 -18.22
C ILE A 69 -30.77 10.86 -17.95
N ILE A 70 -31.22 11.04 -16.71
CA ILE A 70 -32.64 10.92 -16.35
C ILE A 70 -33.46 12.02 -17.03
N ALA A 71 -32.96 13.26 -17.00
CA ALA A 71 -33.61 14.39 -17.65
C ALA A 71 -33.65 14.20 -19.18
N LEU A 72 -32.58 13.69 -19.80
CA LEU A 72 -32.54 13.36 -21.22
C LEU A 72 -33.57 12.30 -21.61
N ASP A 73 -33.72 11.25 -20.82
CA ASP A 73 -34.76 10.23 -21.06
C ASP A 73 -36.16 10.84 -20.95
N GLN A 74 -36.42 11.68 -19.94
CA GLN A 74 -37.70 12.38 -19.78
C GLN A 74 -38.01 13.33 -20.96
N SER A 75 -37.08 14.20 -21.32
CA SER A 75 -37.25 15.14 -22.43
C SER A 75 -37.39 14.42 -23.76
N GLY A 76 -36.62 13.35 -23.99
CA GLY A 76 -36.75 12.53 -25.19
C GLY A 76 -38.06 11.74 -25.22
N ASN A 77 -38.58 11.31 -24.06
CA ASN A 77 -39.92 10.73 -23.92
C ASN A 77 -41.02 11.73 -24.32
N GLN A 78 -40.95 12.96 -23.83
CA GLN A 78 -41.88 14.03 -24.21
C GLN A 78 -41.82 14.35 -25.70
N LEU A 79 -40.60 14.49 -26.25
CA LEU A 79 -40.40 14.83 -27.65
C LEU A 79 -41.03 13.78 -28.59
N LYS A 80 -40.92 12.49 -28.25
CA LYS A 80 -41.55 11.41 -29.03
C LYS A 80 -43.07 11.56 -29.20
N PHE A 81 -43.78 12.18 -28.26
CA PHE A 81 -45.23 12.41 -28.39
C PHE A 81 -45.58 13.53 -29.37
N LEU A 82 -44.63 14.44 -29.63
CA LEU A 82 -44.79 15.59 -30.52
C LEU A 82 -44.19 15.36 -31.91
N SER A 83 -43.48 14.24 -32.11
CA SER A 83 -42.74 13.95 -33.34
C SER A 83 -43.43 12.95 -34.27
N GLN A 84 -43.00 12.92 -35.54
CA GLN A 84 -43.46 11.93 -36.51
C GLN A 84 -42.82 10.56 -36.27
N LYS A 85 -43.40 9.50 -36.83
CA LYS A 85 -42.94 8.11 -36.61
C LYS A 85 -41.44 7.90 -36.87
N GLN A 86 -40.88 8.54 -37.90
CA GLN A 86 -39.45 8.40 -38.25
C GLN A 86 -38.55 9.05 -37.19
N ASP A 87 -38.87 10.27 -36.76
CA ASP A 87 -38.14 10.98 -35.70
C ASP A 87 -38.21 10.25 -34.37
N VAL A 88 -39.36 9.64 -34.04
CA VAL A 88 -39.53 8.82 -32.83
C VAL A 88 -38.53 7.66 -32.80
N VAL A 89 -38.30 6.99 -33.94
CA VAL A 89 -37.32 5.89 -34.04
C VAL A 89 -35.91 6.44 -33.83
N LEU A 90 -35.58 7.58 -34.42
CA LEU A 90 -34.28 8.22 -34.27
C LEU A 90 -34.00 8.63 -32.81
N ILE A 91 -34.96 9.29 -32.14
CA ILE A 91 -34.85 9.69 -30.73
C ILE A 91 -34.65 8.45 -29.84
N LYS A 92 -35.41 7.37 -30.06
CA LYS A 92 -35.23 6.12 -29.31
C LYS A 92 -33.82 5.55 -29.47
N ASN A 93 -33.32 5.47 -30.70
CA ASN A 93 -31.99 4.92 -30.96
C ASN A 93 -30.88 5.75 -30.31
N LEU A 94 -31.01 7.08 -30.35
CA LEU A 94 -30.07 7.99 -29.69
C LEU A 94 -30.06 7.81 -28.17
N LEU A 95 -31.24 7.78 -27.54
CA LEU A 95 -31.37 7.55 -26.10
C LEU A 95 -30.78 6.20 -25.68
N VAL A 96 -31.09 5.13 -26.41
CA VAL A 96 -30.54 3.79 -26.13
C VAL A 96 -29.01 3.77 -26.25
N SER A 97 -28.46 4.42 -27.28
CA SER A 97 -27.01 4.52 -27.48
C SER A 97 -26.33 5.25 -26.32
N VAL A 98 -26.86 6.41 -25.93
CA VAL A 98 -26.33 7.24 -24.86
C VAL A 98 -26.46 6.55 -23.49
N GLN A 99 -27.60 5.91 -23.23
CA GLN A 99 -27.83 5.13 -22.01
C GLN A 99 -26.81 3.97 -21.90
N SER A 100 -26.59 3.24 -22.99
CA SER A 100 -25.62 2.13 -23.00
C SER A 100 -24.18 2.62 -22.75
N ARG A 101 -23.78 3.75 -23.34
CA ARG A 101 -22.46 4.36 -23.10
C ARG A 101 -22.31 4.80 -21.65
N TRP A 102 -23.32 5.48 -21.11
CA TRP A 102 -23.37 5.89 -19.71
C TRP A 102 -23.22 4.70 -18.75
N GLU A 103 -23.98 3.63 -18.96
CA GLU A 103 -23.91 2.42 -18.12
C GLU A 103 -22.50 1.80 -18.12
N LYS A 104 -21.85 1.77 -19.29
CA LYS A 104 -20.45 1.31 -19.41
C LYS A 104 -19.49 2.20 -18.64
N VAL A 105 -19.64 3.53 -18.71
CA VAL A 105 -18.81 4.48 -17.95
C VAL A 105 -18.99 4.25 -16.44
N VAL A 106 -20.23 4.14 -15.97
CA VAL A 106 -20.54 3.87 -14.55
C VAL A 106 -19.93 2.55 -14.11
N GLN A 107 -20.13 1.47 -14.89
CA GLN A 107 -19.59 0.15 -14.57
C GLN A 107 -18.06 0.18 -14.48
N ARG A 108 -17.38 0.71 -15.50
CA ARG A 108 -15.91 0.82 -15.53
C ARG A 108 -15.37 1.69 -14.40
N SER A 109 -16.09 2.76 -14.03
CA SER A 109 -15.73 3.61 -12.89
C SER A 109 -15.78 2.83 -11.57
N VAL A 110 -16.83 2.02 -11.37
CA VAL A 110 -16.96 1.16 -10.18
C VAL A 110 -15.88 0.07 -10.15
N GLU A 111 -15.63 -0.59 -11.28
CA GLU A 111 -14.59 -1.62 -11.40
C GLU A 111 -13.19 -1.05 -11.09
N ARG A 112 -12.86 0.11 -11.66
CA ARG A 112 -11.61 0.82 -11.36
C ARG A 112 -11.51 1.18 -9.89
N GLY A 113 -12.58 1.70 -9.28
CA GLY A 113 -12.61 2.04 -7.86
C GLY A 113 -12.31 0.83 -6.96
N ARG A 114 -12.87 -0.35 -7.29
CA ARG A 114 -12.58 -1.61 -6.58
C ARG A 114 -11.12 -2.03 -6.75
N ALA A 115 -10.60 -1.98 -7.98
CA ALA A 115 -9.22 -2.36 -8.27
C ALA A 115 -8.20 -1.47 -7.52
N LEU A 116 -8.46 -0.15 -7.46
CA LEU A 116 -7.66 0.81 -6.70
C LEU A 116 -7.73 0.56 -5.19
N ASP A 117 -8.92 0.28 -4.64
CA ASP A 117 -9.07 -0.02 -3.22
C ASP A 117 -8.32 -1.29 -2.81
N ASP A 118 -8.40 -2.33 -3.62
CA ASP A 118 -7.68 -3.59 -3.40
C ASP A 118 -6.16 -3.42 -3.48
N ALA A 119 -5.67 -2.65 -4.47
CA ALA A 119 -4.26 -2.30 -4.57
C ALA A 119 -3.79 -1.49 -3.36
N ARG A 120 -4.55 -0.48 -2.95
CA ARG A 120 -4.31 0.34 -1.76
C ARG A 120 -4.19 -0.51 -0.50
N LYS A 121 -5.14 -1.44 -0.26
CA LYS A 121 -5.10 -2.31 0.93
C LYS A 121 -3.83 -3.14 0.98
N ARG A 122 -3.44 -3.75 -0.15
CA ARG A 122 -2.22 -4.58 -0.22
C ARG A 122 -0.96 -3.74 -0.02
N ALA A 123 -0.85 -2.60 -0.71
CA ALA A 123 0.29 -1.69 -0.58
C ALA A 123 0.41 -1.15 0.85
N LYS A 124 -0.71 -0.76 1.47
CA LYS A 124 -0.76 -0.28 2.86
C LYS A 124 -0.32 -1.35 3.85
N GLN A 125 -0.86 -2.56 3.73
CA GLN A 125 -0.51 -3.68 4.61
C GLN A 125 0.98 -3.97 4.58
N PHE A 126 1.58 -4.04 3.38
CA PHE A 126 3.02 -4.24 3.24
C PHE A 126 3.80 -3.09 3.83
N HIS A 127 3.48 -1.84 3.47
CA HIS A 127 4.23 -0.68 3.90
C HIS A 127 4.20 -0.49 5.42
N GLU A 128 3.06 -0.71 6.07
CA GLU A 128 2.96 -0.65 7.54
C GLU A 128 3.77 -1.75 8.22
N ALA A 129 3.75 -2.98 7.68
CA ALA A 129 4.54 -4.09 8.22
C ALA A 129 6.04 -3.85 8.04
N TRP A 130 6.45 -3.39 6.87
CA TRP A 130 7.81 -2.99 6.54
C TRP A 130 8.29 -1.88 7.48
N LYS A 131 7.54 -0.77 7.59
CA LYS A 131 7.92 0.38 8.41
C LYS A 131 8.09 0.00 9.88
N LYS A 132 7.12 -0.72 10.46
CA LYS A 132 7.21 -1.20 11.85
C LYS A 132 8.41 -2.10 12.09
N LEU A 133 8.77 -2.94 11.11
CA LEU A 133 9.92 -3.82 11.23
C LEU A 133 11.24 -3.06 11.10
N VAL A 134 11.34 -2.13 10.15
CA VAL A 134 12.50 -1.25 9.99
C VAL A 134 12.73 -0.43 11.26
N ASP A 135 11.69 0.20 11.81
CA ASP A 135 11.78 0.98 13.06
C ASP A 135 12.30 0.11 14.21
N TRP A 136 11.73 -1.09 14.36
CA TRP A 136 12.18 -2.02 15.40
C TRP A 136 13.63 -2.48 15.18
N LEU A 137 14.05 -2.70 13.94
CA LEU A 137 15.42 -3.08 13.61
C LEU A 137 16.42 -1.96 13.90
N GLU A 138 16.06 -0.71 13.64
CA GLU A 138 16.87 0.46 14.01
C GLU A 138 17.02 0.56 15.53
N ASP A 139 15.93 0.39 16.28
CA ASP A 139 15.98 0.37 17.75
C ASP A 139 16.84 -0.78 18.28
N ALA A 140 16.70 -1.98 17.69
CA ALA A 140 17.50 -3.15 18.05
C ALA A 140 18.99 -2.95 17.74
N GLU A 141 19.31 -2.34 16.60
CA GLU A 141 20.68 -2.02 16.22
C GLU A 141 21.28 -0.97 17.17
N ASN A 142 20.52 0.08 17.50
CA ASN A 142 20.93 1.10 18.46
C ASN A 142 21.14 0.51 19.86
N HIS A 143 20.26 -0.41 20.28
CA HIS A 143 20.43 -1.14 21.53
C HIS A 143 21.76 -1.89 21.56
N LEU A 144 22.07 -2.67 20.53
CA LEU A 144 23.33 -3.41 20.41
C LEU A 144 24.56 -2.48 20.35
N ASN A 145 24.46 -1.34 19.66
CA ASN A 145 25.54 -0.35 19.59
C ASN A 145 25.79 0.37 20.92
N SER A 146 24.76 0.48 21.77
CA SER A 146 24.84 1.15 23.08
C SER A 146 25.19 0.21 24.24
N GLU A 147 25.33 -1.09 23.98
CA GLU A 147 25.73 -2.03 25.01
C GLU A 147 27.11 -1.70 25.57
N LEU A 148 27.21 -1.79 26.90
CA LEU A 148 28.45 -1.53 27.62
C LEU A 148 29.55 -2.53 27.24
N GLU A 149 30.79 -2.08 27.41
CA GLU A 149 31.97 -2.95 27.35
C GLU A 149 31.81 -4.17 28.26
N ILE A 150 32.41 -5.28 27.83
CA ILE A 150 32.32 -6.54 28.55
C ILE A 150 33.11 -6.42 29.85
N SER A 151 32.51 -6.81 30.97
CA SER A 151 33.17 -6.73 32.27
C SER A 151 34.27 -7.79 32.40
N ASN A 152 35.27 -7.55 33.25
CA ASN A 152 36.25 -8.58 33.64
C ASN A 152 35.76 -9.43 34.84
N ASP A 153 34.65 -9.03 35.47
CA ASP A 153 34.04 -9.71 36.60
C ASP A 153 33.09 -10.81 36.10
N PRO A 154 33.35 -12.10 36.42
CA PRO A 154 32.58 -13.22 35.87
C PRO A 154 31.08 -13.14 36.16
N ASP A 155 30.67 -12.61 37.31
CA ASP A 155 29.24 -12.53 37.64
C ASP A 155 28.55 -11.41 36.87
N LYS A 156 29.27 -10.32 36.56
CA LYS A 156 28.77 -9.27 35.66
C LYS A 156 28.70 -9.75 34.21
N ILE A 157 29.66 -10.55 33.75
CA ILE A 157 29.60 -11.18 32.41
C ILE A 157 28.38 -12.10 32.31
N LYS A 158 28.13 -12.96 33.32
CA LYS A 158 26.92 -13.82 33.35
C LYS A 158 25.63 -12.98 33.29
N LEU A 159 25.58 -11.84 33.99
CA LEU A 159 24.44 -10.93 33.92
C LEU A 159 24.27 -10.32 32.52
N GLN A 160 25.36 -9.86 31.89
CA GLN A 160 25.33 -9.36 30.51
C GLN A 160 24.85 -10.45 29.53
N LEU A 161 25.35 -11.68 29.68
CA LEU A 161 24.91 -12.85 28.89
C LEU A 161 23.42 -13.14 29.07
N SER A 162 22.92 -13.05 30.30
CA SER A 162 21.49 -13.25 30.58
C SER A 162 20.62 -12.20 29.90
N LYS A 163 21.02 -10.92 29.94
CA LYS A 163 20.32 -9.83 29.25
C LYS A 163 20.36 -10.01 27.74
N HIS A 164 21.51 -10.38 27.19
CA HIS A 164 21.66 -10.62 25.75
C HIS A 164 20.81 -11.81 25.27
N LYS A 165 20.69 -12.87 26.08
CA LYS A 165 19.76 -13.99 25.79
C LYS A 165 18.29 -13.54 25.72
N GLU A 166 17.89 -12.59 26.56
CA GLU A 166 16.55 -12.01 26.49
C GLU A 166 16.37 -11.22 25.19
N PHE A 167 17.34 -10.37 24.83
CA PHE A 167 17.36 -9.70 23.53
C PHE A 167 17.25 -10.69 22.37
N GLN A 168 18.06 -11.75 22.35
CA GLN A 168 18.01 -12.80 21.32
C GLN A 168 16.65 -13.48 21.23
N LYS A 169 15.98 -13.69 22.37
CA LYS A 169 14.59 -14.20 22.38
C LYS A 169 13.63 -13.23 21.71
N THR A 170 13.77 -11.91 21.96
CA THR A 170 12.94 -10.90 21.28
C THR A 170 13.21 -10.85 19.77
N LEU A 171 14.47 -10.96 19.36
CA LEU A 171 14.89 -11.00 17.95
C LEU A 171 14.34 -12.24 17.24
N GLY A 172 14.48 -13.42 17.83
CA GLY A 172 13.88 -14.65 17.32
C GLY A 172 12.35 -14.56 17.19
N GLY A 173 11.70 -13.87 18.13
CA GLY A 173 10.26 -13.58 18.05
C GLY A 173 9.83 -12.70 16.87
N LYS A 174 10.76 -11.94 16.26
CA LYS A 174 10.50 -11.12 15.08
C LYS A 174 10.67 -11.86 13.76
N GLN A 175 11.26 -13.05 13.76
CA GLN A 175 11.51 -13.81 12.54
C GLN A 175 10.23 -14.09 11.71
N PRO A 176 9.09 -14.50 12.30
CA PRO A 176 7.85 -14.69 11.54
C PRO A 176 7.32 -13.40 10.88
N VAL A 177 7.57 -12.25 11.53
CA VAL A 177 7.19 -10.93 11.00
C VAL A 177 8.09 -10.58 9.82
N TYR A 178 9.40 -10.79 9.95
CA TYR A 178 10.36 -10.62 8.85
C TYR A 178 9.98 -11.48 7.65
N ASP A 179 9.79 -12.79 7.84
CA ASP A 179 9.45 -13.72 6.76
C ASP A 179 8.15 -13.33 6.05
N THR A 180 7.14 -12.90 6.83
CA THR A 180 5.86 -12.45 6.28
C THR A 180 5.99 -11.13 5.52
N THR A 181 6.77 -10.17 6.01
CA THR A 181 7.05 -8.90 5.33
C THR A 181 7.76 -9.14 4.00
N ILE A 182 8.82 -9.97 3.99
CA ILE A 182 9.55 -10.34 2.77
C ILE A 182 8.62 -11.02 1.76
N ARG A 183 7.84 -12.02 2.20
CA ARG A 183 6.91 -12.75 1.33
C ARG A 183 5.85 -11.83 0.74
N THR A 184 5.30 -10.92 1.54
CA THR A 184 4.28 -9.97 1.08
C THR A 184 4.86 -8.97 0.08
N GLY A 185 6.05 -8.42 0.33
CA GLY A 185 6.71 -7.51 -0.60
C GLY A 185 7.07 -8.20 -1.93
N ARG A 186 7.54 -9.45 -1.91
CA ARG A 186 7.79 -10.23 -3.13
C ARG A 186 6.51 -10.47 -3.92
N ALA A 187 5.42 -10.83 -3.25
CA ALA A 187 4.12 -11.04 -3.90
C ALA A 187 3.54 -9.75 -4.50
N LEU A 188 3.84 -8.58 -3.92
CA LEU A 188 3.54 -7.28 -4.53
C LEU A 188 4.39 -7.04 -5.77
N LYS A 189 5.70 -7.29 -5.67
CA LYS A 189 6.65 -7.09 -6.77
C LYS A 189 6.29 -7.93 -8.00
N GLU A 190 5.93 -9.19 -7.80
CA GLU A 190 5.49 -10.09 -8.88
C GLU A 190 4.23 -9.60 -9.61
N LYS A 191 3.39 -8.79 -8.94
CA LYS A 191 2.15 -8.23 -9.47
C LYS A 191 2.29 -6.78 -9.93
N ALA A 192 3.48 -6.18 -9.78
CA ALA A 192 3.71 -4.80 -10.18
C ALA A 192 3.71 -4.69 -11.70
N HIS A 193 3.02 -3.66 -12.21
CA HIS A 193 2.91 -3.41 -13.66
C HIS A 193 4.01 -2.48 -14.16
N PHE A 194 4.61 -1.69 -13.27
CA PHE A 194 5.59 -0.66 -13.62
C PHE A 194 7.01 -1.07 -13.20
N PRO A 195 8.02 -0.82 -14.05
CA PRO A 195 9.42 -1.02 -13.67
C PRO A 195 9.80 -0.23 -12.41
N ASP A 196 9.32 1.01 -12.29
CA ASP A 196 9.61 1.87 -11.14
C ASP A 196 9.00 1.33 -9.84
N ASP A 197 7.77 0.79 -9.88
CA ASP A 197 7.16 0.09 -8.74
C ASP A 197 8.01 -1.12 -8.33
N THR A 198 8.50 -1.88 -9.31
CA THR A 198 9.35 -3.05 -9.09
C THR A 198 10.66 -2.66 -8.41
N GLN A 199 11.32 -1.60 -8.89
CA GLN A 199 12.56 -1.08 -8.31
C GLN A 199 12.35 -0.53 -6.89
N ASN A 200 11.24 0.18 -6.65
CA ASN A 200 10.92 0.70 -5.32
C ASN A 200 10.69 -0.45 -4.32
N LEU A 201 9.91 -1.47 -4.71
CA LEU A 201 9.70 -2.66 -3.89
C LEU A 201 11.00 -3.42 -3.63
N ASP A 202 11.90 -3.50 -4.62
CA ASP A 202 13.24 -4.07 -4.43
C ASP A 202 14.07 -3.29 -3.42
N HIS A 203 14.02 -1.96 -3.46
CA HIS A 203 14.72 -1.13 -2.49
C HIS A 203 14.20 -1.39 -1.06
N LEU A 204 12.88 -1.36 -0.86
CA LEU A 204 12.27 -1.57 0.46
C LEU A 204 12.57 -2.98 1.00
N LEU A 205 12.55 -3.99 0.14
CA LEU A 205 12.91 -5.37 0.49
C LEU A 205 14.41 -5.52 0.80
N GLY A 206 15.27 -4.83 0.05
CA GLY A 206 16.71 -4.79 0.29
C GLY A 206 17.02 -4.17 1.66
N GLU A 207 16.44 -3.01 1.94
CA GLU A 207 16.64 -2.30 3.20
C GLU A 207 16.29 -3.15 4.42
N VAL A 208 15.12 -3.80 4.42
CA VAL A 208 14.70 -4.62 5.57
C VAL A 208 15.57 -5.87 5.72
N ARG A 209 16.03 -6.47 4.61
CA ARG A 209 16.97 -7.61 4.65
C ARG A 209 18.31 -7.17 5.22
N ASP A 210 18.88 -6.09 4.71
CA ASP A 210 20.22 -5.63 5.10
C ASP A 210 20.25 -5.20 6.57
N LYS A 211 19.19 -4.55 7.07
CA LYS A 211 19.02 -4.24 8.50
C LYS A 211 18.85 -5.50 9.35
N TRP A 212 18.04 -6.46 8.90
CA TRP A 212 17.84 -7.74 9.59
C TRP A 212 19.16 -8.51 9.74
N ASP A 213 19.92 -8.62 8.65
CA ASP A 213 21.21 -9.30 8.62
C ASP A 213 22.23 -8.60 9.52
N THR A 214 22.23 -7.26 9.53
CA THR A 214 23.08 -6.46 10.43
C THR A 214 22.80 -6.73 11.90
N VAL A 215 21.53 -6.66 12.32
CA VAL A 215 21.14 -6.93 13.72
C VAL A 215 21.46 -8.36 14.12
N CYS A 216 21.18 -9.33 13.25
CA CYS A 216 21.52 -10.74 13.50
C CYS A 216 23.04 -10.93 13.65
N GLY A 217 23.83 -10.36 12.73
CA GLY A 217 25.29 -10.43 12.76
C GLY A 217 25.87 -9.83 14.04
N LYS A 218 25.46 -8.62 14.41
CA LYS A 218 25.88 -7.96 15.67
C LYS A 218 25.51 -8.77 16.90
N SER A 219 24.30 -9.34 16.92
CA SER A 219 23.85 -10.20 18.02
C SER A 219 24.70 -11.46 18.17
N VAL A 220 25.07 -12.10 17.06
CA VAL A 220 25.96 -13.28 17.06
C VAL A 220 27.36 -12.91 17.54
N GLU A 221 27.92 -11.82 17.01
CA GLU A 221 29.25 -11.32 17.43
C GLU A 221 29.30 -11.02 18.93
N ARG A 222 28.27 -10.33 19.44
CA ARG A 222 28.16 -10.00 20.87
C ARG A 222 28.08 -11.26 21.74
N GLN A 223 27.30 -12.26 21.33
CA GLN A 223 27.19 -13.53 22.03
C GLN A 223 28.57 -14.21 22.14
N HIS A 224 29.29 -14.32 21.02
CA HIS A 224 30.63 -14.92 21.00
C HIS A 224 31.61 -14.19 21.92
N LYS A 225 31.64 -12.86 21.87
CA LYS A 225 32.53 -12.07 22.74
C LYS A 225 32.22 -12.25 24.23
N LEU A 226 30.94 -12.34 24.61
CA LEU A 226 30.55 -12.58 26.00
C LEU A 226 30.93 -13.99 26.48
N GLU A 227 30.77 -14.99 25.63
CA GLU A 227 31.17 -16.38 25.95
C GLU A 227 32.69 -16.53 26.09
N GLU A 228 33.45 -15.92 25.18
CA GLU A 228 34.91 -15.90 25.23
C GLU A 228 35.43 -15.21 26.50
N ALA A 229 34.86 -14.05 26.84
CA ALA A 229 35.21 -13.33 28.07
C ALA A 229 34.88 -14.15 29.33
N LEU A 230 33.73 -14.84 29.35
CA LEU A 230 33.35 -15.69 30.47
C LEU A 230 34.31 -16.88 30.64
N LEU A 231 34.69 -17.52 29.53
CA LEU A 231 35.65 -18.61 29.53
C LEU A 231 37.02 -18.16 30.06
N PHE A 232 37.52 -17.02 29.56
CA PHE A 232 38.80 -16.45 29.98
C PHE A 232 38.79 -16.08 31.47
N SER A 233 37.70 -15.45 31.94
CA SER A 233 37.51 -15.11 33.35
C SER A 233 37.52 -16.36 34.25
N GLY A 234 36.88 -17.44 33.82
CA GLY A 234 36.92 -18.73 34.52
C GLY A 234 38.34 -19.32 34.61
N GLN A 235 39.05 -19.38 33.48
CA GLN A 235 40.43 -19.89 33.43
C GLN A 235 41.38 -19.07 34.32
N PHE A 236 41.21 -17.74 34.35
CA PHE A 236 41.99 -16.86 35.21
C PHE A 236 41.70 -17.10 36.70
N MET A 237 40.44 -17.26 37.08
CA MET A 237 40.04 -17.57 38.45
C MET A 237 40.59 -18.92 38.92
N ASP A 238 40.55 -19.94 38.06
CA ASP A 238 41.12 -21.26 38.35
C ASP A 238 42.65 -21.17 38.55
N ALA A 239 43.34 -20.43 37.69
CA ALA A 239 44.78 -20.21 37.80
C ALA A 239 45.15 -19.44 39.08
N LEU A 240 44.38 -18.41 39.45
CA LEU A 240 44.55 -17.68 40.70
C LEU A 240 44.33 -18.59 41.91
N GLN A 241 43.28 -19.42 41.90
CA GLN A 241 43.02 -20.36 42.99
C GLN A 241 44.16 -21.37 43.13
N ALA A 242 44.68 -21.92 42.03
CA ALA A 242 45.81 -22.82 42.05
C ALA A 242 47.09 -22.16 42.62
N LEU A 243 47.32 -20.88 42.31
CA LEU A 243 48.43 -20.10 42.87
C LEU A 243 48.26 -19.88 44.38
N VAL A 244 47.06 -19.51 44.82
CA VAL A 244 46.74 -19.31 46.24
C VAL A 244 46.92 -20.62 47.02
N ASP A 245 46.41 -21.73 46.48
CA ASP A 245 46.57 -23.06 47.07
C ASP A 245 48.04 -23.49 47.14
N TRP A 246 48.86 -23.10 46.15
CA TRP A 246 50.30 -23.33 46.18
C TRP A 246 51.00 -22.48 47.24
N LEU A 247 50.66 -21.19 47.36
CA LEU A 247 51.22 -20.29 48.37
C LEU A 247 50.96 -20.82 49.79
N TYR A 248 49.73 -21.23 50.09
CA TYR A 248 49.40 -21.83 51.40
C TYR A 248 50.18 -23.11 51.71
N LYS A 249 50.66 -23.84 50.70
CA LYS A 249 51.48 -25.04 50.88
C LYS A 249 52.96 -24.75 51.08
N VAL A 250 53.45 -23.60 50.61
CA VAL A 250 54.88 -23.26 50.56
C VAL A 250 55.28 -22.23 51.61
N GLU A 251 54.35 -21.42 52.13
CA GLU A 251 54.62 -20.54 53.27
C GLU A 251 54.82 -21.36 54.56
N PRO A 252 55.95 -21.20 55.29
CA PRO A 252 56.14 -21.83 56.60
C PRO A 252 55.19 -21.19 57.62
N GLN A 253 54.57 -22.01 58.49
CA GLN A 253 53.83 -21.54 59.68
C GLN A 253 54.75 -20.85 60.69
#